data_AF-A0A6V7LJC9-F1
#
_entry.id   AF-A0A6V7LJC9-F1
#
_cell.length_a   1.000
_cell.length_b   1.000
_cell.length_c   1.000
_cell.angle_alpha   90.00
_cell.angle_beta   90.00
_cell.angle_gamma   90.00
#
_symmetry.space_group_name_H-M   'P 1'
#
loop_
_entity.id
_entity.type
_entity.pdbx_description
1 polymer ?
#
loop_
_entity_poly.entity_id
_entity_poly.type
_entity_poly.pdbx_seq_one_letter_code
_entity_poly.pdbx_strand_id
1 'polypeptide(L)'
;MQVNIDKLSQKLSADPKANVTLQKMIMNEMSTAKKSTAADALLWLTRSLRLIQLFFDKLVNGEKEGGPVEDLAAKITDAYDDIIVPHQGWMAQQLFG
;
A
#
# COMPACT_ATOMS: atom_id res chain seq x y z
N MET A 1 5.02 -4.62 2.36
CA MET A 1 3.81 -4.57 3.22
C MET A 1 4.11 -4.73 4.70
N GLN A 2 4.68 -5.86 5.15
CA GLN A 2 4.88 -6.16 6.58
C GLN A 2 5.58 -5.03 7.36
N VAL A 3 6.67 -4.48 6.82
CA VAL A 3 7.40 -3.35 7.42
C VAL A 3 6.51 -2.14 7.74
N ASN A 4 5.51 -1.84 6.89
CA ASN A 4 4.60 -0.72 7.13
C ASN A 4 3.57 -1.07 8.21
N ILE A 5 3.11 -2.32 8.26
CA ILE A 5 2.24 -2.83 9.31
C ILE A 5 2.97 -2.78 10.66
N ASP A 6 4.23 -3.23 10.71
CA ASP A 6 5.04 -3.23 11.92
C ASP A 6 5.24 -1.81 12.47
N LYS A 7 5.52 -0.83 11.59
CA LYS A 7 5.63 0.59 11.96
C LYS A 7 4.35 1.13 12.61
N LEU A 8 3.18 0.82 12.04
CA LEU A 8 1.89 1.26 12.58
C LEU A 8 1.56 0.55 13.89
N SER A 9 1.82 -0.76 13.97
CA SER A 9 1.64 -1.56 15.18
C SER A 9 2.54 -1.08 16.32
N GLN A 10 3.79 -0.73 16.03
CA GLN A 10 4.71 -0.17 17.02
C GLN A 10 4.19 1.15 17.60
N LYS A 11 3.62 2.02 16.76
CA LYS A 11 3.01 3.29 17.21
C LYS A 11 1.77 3.04 18.07
N LEU A 12 0.92 2.10 17.67
CA LEU A 12 -0.25 1.71 18.47
C LEU A 12 0.19 1.19 19.85
N SER A 13 1.17 0.29 19.90
CA SER A 13 1.66 -0.30 21.16
C SER A 13 2.34 0.72 22.09
N ALA A 14 2.96 1.77 21.54
CA ALA A 14 3.62 2.80 22.34
C ALA A 14 2.64 3.66 23.16
N ASP A 15 1.46 3.96 22.61
CA ASP A 15 0.36 4.60 23.34
C ASP A 15 -1.00 4.22 22.71
N PRO A 16 -1.62 3.11 23.17
CA PRO A 16 -2.84 2.60 22.58
C PRO A 16 -4.03 3.56 22.68
N LYS A 17 -4.08 4.40 23.73
CA LYS A 17 -5.18 5.34 23.95
C LYS A 17 -5.04 6.54 23.02
N ALA A 18 -3.83 7.09 22.89
CA ALA A 18 -3.58 8.20 21.99
C ALA A 18 -3.67 7.78 20.51
N ASN A 19 -3.25 6.56 20.17
CA ASN A 19 -3.12 6.08 18.79
C ASN A 19 -4.23 5.11 18.34
N VAL A 20 -5.40 5.16 19.00
CA VAL A 20 -6.54 4.24 18.77
C VAL A 20 -7.12 4.27 17.34
N THR A 21 -6.84 5.31 16.56
CA THR A 21 -7.20 5.40 15.14
C THR A 21 -6.00 5.86 14.32
N LEU A 22 -5.96 5.52 13.03
CA LEU A 22 -4.92 5.97 12.11
C LEU A 22 -4.81 7.50 12.05
N GLN A 23 -5.95 8.20 12.06
CA GLN A 23 -6.01 9.67 12.05
C GLN A 23 -5.36 10.24 13.31
N LYS A 24 -5.74 9.75 14.50
CA LYS A 24 -5.12 10.19 15.75
C LYS A 24 -3.62 9.89 15.78
N MET A 25 -3.22 8.70 15.34
CA MET A 25 -1.81 8.31 15.27
C MET A 25 -1.00 9.29 14.42
N ILE A 26 -1.51 9.69 13.26
CA ILE A 26 -0.87 10.67 12.37
C ILE A 26 -0.86 12.07 12.99
N MET A 27 -2.00 12.54 13.50
CA MET A 27 -2.11 13.88 14.10
C MET A 27 -1.18 14.06 15.30
N ASN A 28 -1.07 13.03 16.16
CA ASN A 28 -0.18 13.04 17.31
C ASN A 28 1.29 13.20 16.88
N GLU A 29 1.71 12.46 15.86
CA GLU A 29 3.09 12.53 15.37
C GLU A 29 3.39 13.85 14.66
N MET A 30 2.47 14.35 13.82
CA MET A 30 2.63 15.65 13.15
C MET A 30 2.65 16.83 14.12
N SER A 31 2.02 16.71 15.29
CA SER A 31 2.05 17.75 16.31
C SER A 31 3.43 17.89 16.99
N THR A 32 4.29 16.87 16.87
CA THR A 32 5.58 16.79 17.58
C THR A 32 6.79 16.69 16.64
N ALA A 33 6.60 16.33 15.37
CA ALA A 33 7.67 16.10 14.41
C ALA A 33 7.36 16.67 13.02
N LYS A 34 8.41 17.07 12.29
CA LYS A 34 8.30 17.53 10.89
C LYS A 34 8.02 16.41 9.89
N LYS A 35 8.25 15.15 10.27
CA LYS A 35 7.98 13.95 9.46
C LYS A 35 7.24 12.93 10.31
N SER A 36 6.24 12.28 9.73
CA SER A 36 5.43 11.27 10.41
C SER A 36 5.71 9.88 9.84
N THR A 37 6.31 9.02 10.67
CA THR A 37 6.51 7.60 10.35
C THR A 37 5.19 6.89 10.12
N ALA A 38 4.15 7.24 10.89
CA ALA A 38 2.80 6.69 10.72
C ALA A 38 2.18 7.11 9.38
N ALA A 39 2.33 8.38 8.99
CA ALA A 39 1.83 8.86 7.70
C ALA A 39 2.56 8.17 6.53
N ASP A 40 3.89 8.10 6.57
CA ASP A 40 4.68 7.43 5.54
C ASP A 40 4.33 5.93 5.44
N ALA A 41 4.25 5.24 6.58
CA ALA A 41 3.89 3.83 6.62
C ALA A 41 2.47 3.58 6.09
N LEU A 42 1.50 4.39 6.51
CA LEU A 42 0.12 4.27 6.05
C LEU A 42 0.03 4.53 4.54
N LEU A 43 0.70 5.57 4.05
CA LEU A 43 0.71 5.91 2.63
C LEU A 43 1.19 4.73 1.76
N TRP A 44 2.31 4.12 2.13
CA TRP A 44 2.84 2.96 1.39
C TRP A 44 1.99 1.70 1.58
N LEU A 45 1.41 1.49 2.77
CA LEU A 45 0.50 0.37 3.00
C LEU A 45 -0.76 0.50 2.13
N THR A 46 -1.37 1.68 2.06
CA THR A 46 -2.56 1.94 1.24
C THR A 46 -2.29 1.67 -0.24
N ARG A 47 -1.11 2.02 -0.76
CA ARG A 47 -0.72 1.67 -2.13
C ARG A 47 -0.62 0.16 -2.35
N SER A 48 0.01 -0.57 -1.43
CA SER A 48 0.07 -2.03 -1.54
C SER A 48 -1.32 -2.69 -1.45
N LEU A 49 -2.20 -2.20 -0.58
CA LEU A 49 -3.57 -2.70 -0.49
C LEU A 49 -4.37 -2.38 -1.76
N ARG A 50 -4.17 -1.20 -2.35
CA ARG A 50 -4.80 -0.81 -3.61
C ARG A 50 -4.31 -1.65 -4.79
N LEU A 51 -3.03 -1.99 -4.82
CA LEU A 51 -2.48 -2.95 -5.79
C LEU A 51 -3.20 -4.30 -5.70
N ILE A 52 -3.31 -4.87 -4.50
CA ILE A 52 -4.01 -6.14 -4.29
C ILE A 52 -5.49 -6.04 -4.72
N GLN A 53 -6.17 -4.96 -4.33
CA GLN A 53 -7.56 -4.72 -4.72
C GLN A 53 -7.71 -4.67 -6.24
N LEU A 54 -6.90 -3.86 -6.92
CA LEU A 54 -6.97 -3.69 -8.37
C LEU A 54 -6.63 -4.98 -9.11
N PHE A 55 -5.67 -5.76 -8.61
CA PHE A 55 -5.35 -7.08 -9.15
C PHE A 55 -6.58 -8.00 -9.11
N PHE A 56 -7.27 -8.10 -7.96
CA PHE A 56 -8.50 -8.90 -7.86
C PHE A 56 -9.64 -8.36 -8.73
N ASP A 57 -9.80 -7.04 -8.82
CA ASP A 57 -10.79 -6.42 -9.71
C ASP A 57 -10.52 -6.80 -11.19
N LYS A 58 -9.25 -6.79 -11.61
CA LYS A 58 -8.83 -7.18 -12.97
C LYS A 58 -9.03 -8.68 -13.23
N LEU A 59 -8.89 -9.54 -12.22
CA LEU A 59 -9.19 -10.98 -12.34
C LEU A 59 -10.69 -11.22 -12.50
N VAL A 60 -11.50 -10.69 -11.58
CA VAL A 60 -12.95 -10.90 -11.56
C VAL A 60 -13.64 -10.33 -12.80
N ASN A 61 -13.17 -9.18 -13.31
CA ASN A 61 -13.75 -8.59 -14.51
C ASN A 61 -13.24 -9.24 -15.80
N GLY A 62 -11.97 -9.67 -15.85
CA GLY A 62 -11.43 -10.41 -17.00
C GLY A 62 -12.16 -11.74 -17.24
N GLU A 63 -12.54 -12.44 -16.16
CA GLU A 63 -13.37 -13.65 -16.23
C GLU A 63 -14.76 -13.36 -16.84
N LYS A 64 -15.42 -12.28 -16.41
CA LYS A 64 -16.75 -11.88 -16.91
C LYS A 64 -16.75 -11.51 -18.40
N GLU A 65 -15.63 -11.01 -18.91
CA GLU A 65 -15.46 -10.60 -20.31
C GLU A 65 -15.05 -11.77 -21.24
N GLY A 66 -14.94 -12.99 -20.71
CA GLY A 66 -14.55 -14.18 -21.48
C GLY A 66 -13.06 -14.20 -21.87
N GLY A 67 -12.25 -13.35 -21.24
CA GLY A 67 -10.80 -13.36 -21.39
C GLY A 67 -10.16 -14.51 -20.62
N PRO A 68 -8.92 -14.91 -20.97
CA PRO A 68 -8.20 -15.92 -20.20
C PRO A 68 -7.94 -15.40 -18.78
N VAL A 69 -8.54 -16.08 -17.80
CA VAL A 69 -8.33 -15.83 -16.36
C VAL A 69 -6.89 -16.16 -15.93
N GLU A 70 -6.20 -16.99 -16.72
CA GLU A 70 -4.94 -17.64 -16.34
C GLU A 70 -3.69 -16.76 -16.39
N ASP A 71 -3.72 -15.58 -17.03
CA ASP A 71 -2.53 -14.71 -17.10
C ASP A 71 -2.39 -13.82 -15.86
N LEU A 72 -2.20 -14.47 -14.70
CA LEU A 72 -2.01 -13.80 -13.40
C LEU A 72 -0.82 -12.83 -13.42
N ALA A 73 0.24 -13.17 -14.18
CA ALA A 73 1.43 -12.36 -14.31
C ALA A 73 1.12 -11.04 -15.01
N ALA A 74 0.44 -11.07 -16.17
CA ALA A 74 0.04 -9.84 -16.85
C ALA A 74 -0.89 -8.99 -15.99
N LYS A 75 -1.86 -9.61 -15.29
CA LYS A 75 -2.81 -8.88 -14.44
C LYS A 75 -2.14 -8.19 -13.25
N ILE A 76 -1.17 -8.83 -12.60
CA ILE A 76 -0.47 -8.21 -11.47
C ILE A 76 0.51 -7.14 -11.92
N THR A 77 1.19 -7.33 -13.06
CA THR A 77 2.06 -6.31 -13.67
C THR A 77 1.26 -5.06 -14.05
N ASP A 78 0.12 -5.24 -14.72
CA ASP A 78 -0.76 -4.14 -15.11
C ASP A 78 -1.31 -3.39 -13.88
N ALA A 79 -1.66 -4.09 -12.79
CA ALA A 79 -2.03 -3.42 -11.54
C ALA A 79 -0.85 -2.73 -10.83
N TYR A 80 0.37 -3.26 -10.97
CA TYR A 80 1.59 -2.69 -10.41
C TYR A 80 1.98 -1.38 -11.10
N ASP A 81 1.89 -1.35 -12.43
CA ASP A 81 2.18 -0.17 -13.24
C ASP A 81 1.22 0.98 -12.91
N ASP A 82 -0.06 0.68 -12.68
CA ASP A 82 -1.06 1.67 -12.30
C ASP A 82 -0.83 2.29 -10.91
N ILE A 83 -0.31 1.50 -9.95
CA ILE A 83 -0.35 1.86 -8.52
C ILE A 83 1.03 2.20 -7.92
N ILE A 84 2.08 1.48 -8.33
CA ILE A 84 3.40 1.54 -7.67
C ILE A 84 4.39 2.37 -8.48
N VAL A 85 4.45 2.14 -9.80
CA VAL A 85 5.41 2.80 -10.71
C VAL A 85 5.39 4.33 -10.61
N PRO A 86 4.23 5.02 -10.51
CA PRO A 86 4.19 6.49 -10.41
C PRO A 86 4.86 7.07 -9.16
N HIS A 87 5.15 6.23 -8.17
CA HIS A 87 5.70 6.64 -6.88
C HIS A 87 7.12 6.11 -6.63
N GLN A 88 7.65 5.32 -7.56
CA GLN A 88 9.00 4.78 -7.50
C GLN A 88 9.98 5.66 -8.27
N GLY A 89 11.20 5.78 -7.72
CA GLY A 89 12.33 6.28 -8.50
C GLY A 89 12.72 5.27 -9.58
N TRP A 90 13.32 5.77 -10.66
CA TRP A 90 13.70 4.97 -11.84
C TRP A 90 14.51 3.69 -11.51
N MET A 91 15.36 3.73 -10.47
CA MET A 91 16.13 2.56 -10.02
C MET A 91 15.26 1.47 -9.38
N ALA A 92 14.19 1.84 -8.68
CA ALA A 92 13.31 0.88 -8.03
C ALA A 92 12.40 0.15 -9.04
N GLN A 93 12.11 0.79 -10.17
CA GLN A 93 11.34 0.19 -11.27
C GLN A 93 12.07 -1.00 -11.91
N GLN A 94 13.42 -0.97 -11.96
CA GLN A 94 14.25 -2.04 -12.53
C GLN A 94 14.22 -3.35 -11.70
N LEU A 95 13.75 -3.32 -10.46
CA LEU A 95 13.68 -4.50 -9.59
C LEU A 95 12.39 -5.32 -9.79
N PHE A 96 11.43 -4.79 -10.54
CA PHE A 96 10.10 -5.39 -10.75
C PHE A 96 9.76 -5.59 -12.24
N GLY A 97 10.73 -5.38 -13.13
CA GLY A 97 10.64 -5.68 -14.57
C GLY A 97 11.08 -7.09 -14.91
#